data_AF-A0A8X6QSF8-F1
#
_entry.id   AF-A0A8X6QSF8-F1
#
_cell.length_a   1.000
_cell.length_b   1.000
_cell.length_c   1.000
_cell.angle_alpha   90.00
_cell.angle_beta   90.00
_cell.angle_gamma   90.00
#
_symmetry.space_group_name_H-M   'P 1'
#
loop_
_entity.id
_entity.type
_entity.pdbx_description
1 polymer ?
#
loop_
_entity_poly.entity_id
_entity_poly.type
_entity_poly.pdbx_seq_one_letter_code
_entity_poly.pdbx_strand_id
1 'polypeptide(L)'
;MSRHQWSGTNTYHSLLVTYVNQTTTHGVRKITSSRHPARKIFWIIVFLSSLSGCCYHCSYLIGNFASSPKVTITQEKDAAFVEFPSLTICNLNVIKKDYAHSYFEMASIRKKNKGAAGNNGTKVANSCYQSEEDLLSQSAIDLSDTWLSLGVTKDNLSLYGHKAKDLIIQCTYNSKDCWENGTSFRVDISNVTSPIFGLCHTIAVKNNKTNQPITIKKGGTTQGIRLTLNIERAEYWDLISSEYGVRLLVHPQGTFPTLQRGGIIASPGRSVHVGVKRKFTRLLPGSEGACTENFQDSQITERLKSMNLDFDLKSLKYTYEHCNTVCQNTLLFSKCGCLDEQPTRTSMAKWRFCSPCNKTEGENVFYKIHRNLSNLKSFPTSLAFSGMNKLNSYR
;
A
#
# COMPACT_ATOMS: atom_id res chain seq x y z
N MET A 1 83.00 9.34 24.81
CA MET A 1 83.08 10.82 24.82
C MET A 1 83.05 11.33 23.39
N SER A 2 81.91 11.84 22.94
CA SER A 2 81.83 12.84 21.86
C SER A 2 80.44 13.48 21.95
N ARG A 3 80.35 14.49 22.82
CA ARG A 3 79.20 15.39 22.91
C ARG A 3 79.04 16.06 21.53
N HIS A 4 77.95 15.76 20.82
CA HIS A 4 77.50 16.67 19.78
C HIS A 4 76.84 17.86 20.46
N GLN A 5 77.62 18.94 20.56
CA GLN A 5 77.18 20.28 20.92
C GLN A 5 75.99 20.68 20.06
N TRP A 6 74.84 20.86 20.70
CA TRP A 6 73.80 21.76 20.21
C TRP A 6 74.29 23.20 20.47
N SER A 7 75.13 23.71 19.58
CA SER A 7 75.49 25.13 19.55
C SER A 7 75.12 25.70 18.20
N GLY A 8 74.08 26.52 18.19
CA GLY A 8 73.66 27.24 17.01
C GLY A 8 72.27 27.77 17.26
N THR A 9 72.13 29.08 17.27
CA THR A 9 70.84 29.75 17.10
C THR A 9 70.23 29.22 15.81
N ASN A 10 69.39 28.19 15.90
CA ASN A 10 68.71 27.61 14.75
C ASN A 10 67.85 28.70 14.15
N THR A 11 68.39 29.36 13.13
CA THR A 11 67.68 30.33 12.35
C THR A 11 66.52 29.57 11.72
N TYR A 12 65.28 30.04 11.90
CA TYR A 12 64.06 29.38 11.40
C TYR A 12 64.18 28.85 9.96
N HIS A 13 64.97 29.55 9.14
CA HIS A 13 65.34 29.14 7.78
C HIS A 13 66.00 27.76 7.67
N SER A 14 66.96 27.43 8.54
CA SER A 14 67.67 26.14 8.51
C SER A 14 66.76 24.95 8.84
N LEU A 15 65.82 25.15 9.77
CA LEU A 15 64.80 24.18 10.13
C LEU A 15 63.78 23.97 8.99
N LEU A 16 63.33 25.06 8.36
CA LEU A 16 62.42 24.99 7.21
C LEU A 16 63.03 24.26 6.01
N VAL A 17 64.31 24.50 5.70
CA VAL A 17 65.01 23.82 4.60
C VAL A 17 65.16 22.32 4.88
N THR A 18 65.50 21.95 6.12
CA THR A 18 65.60 20.54 6.53
C THR A 18 64.25 19.84 6.46
N TYR A 19 63.19 20.49 6.96
CA TYR A 19 61.82 19.99 6.91
C TYR A 19 61.36 19.76 5.47
N VAL A 20 61.47 20.77 4.59
CA VAL A 20 61.03 20.66 3.19
C VAL A 20 61.74 19.54 2.44
N ASN A 21 63.04 19.34 2.68
CA ASN A 21 63.80 18.25 2.04
C ASN A 21 63.36 16.85 2.50
N GLN A 22 62.80 16.75 3.71
CA GLN A 22 62.27 15.52 4.28
C GLN A 22 60.76 15.33 4.04
N THR A 23 60.04 16.36 3.57
CA THR A 23 58.61 16.23 3.28
C THR A 23 58.33 15.24 2.14
N THR A 24 57.22 14.51 2.27
CA THR A 24 56.68 13.62 1.23
C THR A 24 55.97 14.40 0.12
N THR A 25 55.78 15.72 0.27
CA THR A 25 55.10 16.56 -0.71
C THR A 25 55.97 16.76 -1.95
N HIS A 26 55.64 16.05 -3.03
CA HIS A 26 56.43 15.96 -4.26
C HIS A 26 56.82 17.32 -4.88
N GLY A 27 55.93 18.32 -4.86
CA GLY A 27 56.19 19.64 -5.45
C GLY A 27 57.11 20.54 -4.61
N VAL A 28 56.98 20.51 -3.28
CA VAL A 28 57.65 21.47 -2.38
C VAL A 28 59.17 21.25 -2.35
N ARG A 29 59.62 20.00 -2.41
CA ARG A 29 61.06 19.66 -2.53
C ARG A 29 61.69 20.15 -3.84
N LYS A 30 60.94 20.17 -4.96
CA LYS A 30 61.45 20.64 -6.26
C LYS A 30 61.54 22.17 -6.32
N ILE A 31 60.66 22.87 -5.60
CA ILE A 31 60.68 24.33 -5.47
C ILE A 31 61.93 24.79 -4.70
N THR A 32 62.27 24.14 -3.59
CA THR A 32 63.43 24.52 -2.77
C THR A 32 64.77 24.05 -3.31
N SER A 33 64.84 22.89 -3.98
CA SER A 33 66.09 22.38 -4.59
C SER A 33 66.49 23.05 -5.90
N SER A 34 65.57 23.79 -6.54
CA SER A 34 65.86 24.50 -7.80
C SER A 34 66.69 25.76 -7.55
N ARG A 35 67.81 25.93 -8.28
CA ARG A 35 68.68 27.12 -8.15
C ARG A 35 68.25 28.31 -9.02
N HIS A 36 67.68 28.06 -10.21
CA HIS A 36 67.28 29.11 -11.14
C HIS A 36 65.85 29.62 -10.86
N PRO A 37 65.60 30.95 -10.91
CA PRO A 37 64.31 31.55 -10.61
C PRO A 37 63.19 31.07 -11.56
N ALA A 38 63.46 30.95 -12.86
CA ALA A 38 62.48 30.45 -13.84
C ALA A 38 62.01 29.02 -13.52
N ARG A 39 62.92 28.14 -13.09
CA ARG A 39 62.61 26.76 -12.70
C ARG A 39 61.80 26.71 -11.41
N LYS A 40 62.07 27.60 -10.45
CA LYS A 40 61.24 27.76 -9.24
C LYS A 40 59.83 28.18 -9.59
N ILE A 41 59.66 29.20 -10.44
CA ILE A 41 58.35 29.69 -10.88
C ILE A 41 57.57 28.58 -11.58
N PHE A 42 58.21 27.83 -12.48
CA PHE A 42 57.60 26.67 -13.12
C PHE A 42 57.05 25.64 -12.11
N TRP A 43 57.87 25.21 -11.15
CA TRP A 43 57.42 24.23 -10.13
C TRP A 43 56.35 24.79 -9.19
N ILE A 44 56.35 26.10 -8.91
CA ILE A 44 55.28 26.76 -8.15
C ILE A 44 53.97 26.70 -8.92
N ILE A 45 53.96 27.03 -10.22
CA ILE A 45 52.74 26.98 -11.05
C ILE A 45 52.19 25.55 -11.11
N VAL A 46 53.06 24.57 -11.35
CA VAL A 46 52.66 23.15 -11.41
C VAL A 46 52.12 22.67 -10.06
N PHE A 47 52.75 23.06 -8.95
CA PHE A 47 52.28 22.69 -7.62
C PHE A 47 50.93 23.34 -7.29
N LEU A 48 50.75 24.63 -7.59
CA LEU A 48 49.50 25.34 -7.36
C LEU A 48 48.36 24.83 -8.25
N SER A 49 48.63 24.49 -9.53
CA SER A 49 47.60 23.91 -10.40
C SER A 49 47.18 22.52 -9.90
N SER A 50 48.14 21.69 -9.49
CA SER A 50 47.86 20.38 -8.91
C SER A 50 47.10 20.48 -7.59
N LEU A 51 47.43 21.45 -6.73
CA LEU A 51 46.74 21.69 -5.47
C LEU A 51 45.31 22.18 -5.71
N SER A 52 45.12 23.12 -6.63
CA SER A 52 43.79 23.64 -7.01
C SER A 52 42.91 22.54 -7.60
N GLY A 53 43.44 21.72 -8.52
CA GLY A 53 42.74 20.57 -9.08
C GLY A 53 42.38 19.53 -8.02
N CYS A 54 43.31 19.24 -7.09
CA CYS A 54 43.05 18.36 -5.96
C CYS A 54 41.93 18.90 -5.07
N CYS A 55 41.97 20.18 -4.69
CA CYS A 55 40.92 20.81 -3.88
C CYS A 55 39.57 20.76 -4.61
N TYR A 56 39.53 21.07 -5.92
CA TYR A 56 38.32 20.98 -6.73
C TYR A 56 37.74 19.56 -6.74
N HIS A 57 38.56 18.54 -7.03
CA HIS A 57 38.10 17.15 -7.04
C HIS A 57 37.67 16.68 -5.64
N CYS A 58 38.37 17.06 -4.58
CA CYS A 58 37.95 16.76 -3.21
C CYS A 58 36.60 17.42 -2.89
N SER A 59 36.42 18.70 -3.20
CA SER A 59 35.14 19.41 -3.01
C SER A 59 34.02 18.77 -3.83
N TYR A 60 34.28 18.37 -5.07
CA TYR A 60 33.32 17.66 -5.92
C TYR A 60 32.93 16.30 -5.34
N LEU A 61 33.91 15.49 -4.90
CA LEU A 61 33.65 14.18 -4.29
C LEU A 61 32.90 14.29 -2.97
N ILE A 62 33.27 15.27 -2.12
CA ILE A 62 32.56 15.56 -0.87
C ILE A 62 31.13 16.01 -1.16
N GLY A 63 30.94 16.91 -2.13
CA GLY A 63 29.61 17.36 -2.54
C GLY A 63 28.75 16.22 -3.08
N ASN A 64 29.34 15.36 -3.92
CA ASN A 64 28.65 14.19 -4.44
C ASN A 64 28.31 13.19 -3.33
N PHE A 65 29.22 12.89 -2.41
CA PHE A 65 28.95 12.03 -1.27
C PHE A 65 27.86 12.60 -0.34
N ALA A 66 27.91 13.89 -0.05
CA ALA A 66 26.91 14.59 0.76
C ALA A 66 25.52 14.64 0.10
N SER A 67 25.44 14.50 -1.22
CA SER A 67 24.17 14.40 -1.95
C SER A 67 23.49 13.02 -1.84
N SER A 68 24.17 12.03 -1.24
CA SER A 68 23.68 10.65 -1.06
C SER A 68 23.09 10.03 -2.35
N PRO A 69 23.87 9.91 -3.44
CA PRO A 69 23.40 9.34 -4.69
C PRO A 69 23.03 7.86 -4.51
N LYS A 70 21.93 7.43 -5.14
CA LYS A 70 21.36 6.08 -4.97
C LYS A 70 21.39 5.36 -6.31
N VAL A 71 21.82 4.10 -6.31
CA VAL A 71 21.83 3.24 -7.49
C VAL A 71 20.82 2.12 -7.30
N THR A 72 20.00 1.88 -8.32
CA THR A 72 19.04 0.77 -8.31
C THR A 72 19.68 -0.45 -8.96
N ILE A 73 19.76 -1.56 -8.21
CA ILE A 73 20.27 -2.83 -8.72
C ILE A 73 19.07 -3.74 -8.99
N THR A 74 18.90 -4.16 -10.25
CA THR A 74 17.88 -5.12 -10.64
C THR A 74 18.54 -6.48 -10.85
N GLN A 75 18.08 -7.49 -10.13
CA GLN A 75 18.57 -8.86 -10.26
C GLN A 75 17.38 -9.81 -10.44
N GLU A 76 17.43 -10.64 -11.48
CA GLU A 76 16.57 -11.80 -11.59
C GLU A 76 17.23 -12.93 -10.81
N LYS A 77 16.61 -13.32 -9.69
CA LYS A 77 17.07 -14.44 -8.88
C LYS A 77 16.11 -15.60 -9.07
N ASP A 78 16.63 -16.71 -9.55
CA ASP A 78 15.94 -18.00 -9.48
C ASP A 78 15.88 -18.43 -8.01
N ALA A 79 14.80 -18.03 -7.34
CA ALA A 79 14.60 -18.39 -5.96
C ALA A 79 14.36 -19.91 -5.87
N ALA A 80 15.19 -20.60 -5.08
CA ALA A 80 15.01 -22.04 -4.83
C ALA A 80 13.62 -22.35 -4.25
N PHE A 81 13.04 -21.40 -3.52
CA PHE A 81 11.71 -21.49 -2.92
C PHE A 81 11.03 -20.11 -2.91
N VAL A 82 9.75 -20.06 -3.25
CA VAL A 82 8.91 -18.86 -3.23
C VAL A 82 7.67 -19.14 -2.38
N GLU A 83 7.31 -18.25 -1.46
CA GLU A 83 6.06 -18.39 -0.71
C GLU A 83 4.86 -18.30 -1.65
N PHE A 84 3.92 -19.23 -1.51
CA PHE A 84 2.67 -19.24 -2.23
C PHE A 84 1.80 -18.05 -1.77
N PRO A 85 1.25 -17.24 -2.68
CA PRO A 85 0.50 -16.04 -2.30
C PRO A 85 -0.86 -16.38 -1.68
N SER A 86 -1.51 -15.36 -1.11
CA SER A 86 -2.93 -15.39 -0.81
C SER A 86 -3.74 -14.97 -2.04
N LEU A 87 -4.93 -15.54 -2.18
CA LEU A 87 -5.87 -15.23 -3.25
C LEU A 87 -7.18 -14.73 -2.67
N THR A 88 -7.55 -13.49 -2.95
CA THR A 88 -8.87 -12.97 -2.56
C THR A 88 -9.81 -13.02 -3.76
N ILE A 89 -10.97 -13.61 -3.56
CA ILE A 89 -12.01 -13.77 -4.57
C ILE A 89 -13.27 -13.07 -4.09
N CYS A 90 -13.82 -12.19 -4.93
CA CYS A 90 -15.09 -11.53 -4.69
C CYS A 90 -16.02 -11.83 -5.86
N ASN A 91 -17.30 -12.05 -5.58
CA ASN A 91 -18.32 -12.03 -6.61
C ASN A 91 -18.46 -10.60 -7.13
N LEU A 92 -18.66 -10.41 -8.44
CA LEU A 92 -18.92 -9.06 -8.99
C LEU A 92 -20.32 -8.56 -8.62
N ASN A 93 -21.23 -9.47 -8.28
CA ASN A 93 -22.45 -9.11 -7.57
C ASN A 93 -22.15 -8.87 -6.09
N VAL A 94 -22.26 -7.62 -5.65
CA VAL A 94 -21.94 -7.19 -4.28
C VAL A 94 -22.86 -7.84 -3.25
N ILE A 95 -24.14 -7.99 -3.59
CA ILE A 95 -25.16 -8.52 -2.70
C ILE A 95 -26.19 -9.35 -3.46
N LYS A 96 -26.66 -10.44 -2.84
CA LYS A 96 -27.68 -11.30 -3.44
C LYS A 96 -29.00 -10.54 -3.66
N LYS A 97 -29.69 -10.85 -4.76
CA LYS A 97 -30.98 -10.26 -5.13
C LYS A 97 -32.03 -10.37 -4.03
N ASP A 98 -32.03 -11.47 -3.27
CA ASP A 98 -32.92 -11.67 -2.13
C ASP A 98 -32.86 -10.54 -1.09
N TYR A 99 -31.70 -9.93 -0.89
CA TYR A 99 -31.57 -8.79 0.01
C TYR A 99 -32.37 -7.58 -0.49
N ALA A 100 -32.29 -7.27 -1.78
CA ALA A 100 -33.01 -6.13 -2.35
C ALA A 100 -34.52 -6.29 -2.16
N HIS A 101 -35.06 -7.50 -2.41
CA HIS A 101 -36.46 -7.80 -2.15
C HIS A 101 -36.83 -7.57 -0.67
N SER A 102 -36.03 -8.11 0.26
CA SER A 102 -36.27 -7.90 1.69
C SER A 102 -36.16 -6.42 2.10
N TYR A 103 -35.27 -5.66 1.48
CA TYR A 103 -35.07 -4.24 1.74
C TYR A 103 -36.31 -3.43 1.35
N PHE A 104 -36.83 -3.62 0.13
CA PHE A 104 -38.03 -2.92 -0.33
C PHE A 104 -39.28 -3.37 0.40
N GLU A 105 -39.40 -4.66 0.74
CA GLU A 105 -40.49 -5.15 1.57
C GLU A 105 -40.51 -4.44 2.93
N MET A 106 -39.36 -4.39 3.62
CA MET A 106 -39.22 -3.65 4.88
C MET A 106 -39.49 -2.15 4.72
N ALA A 107 -39.07 -1.53 3.61
CA ALA A 107 -39.31 -0.11 3.33
C ALA A 107 -40.81 0.17 3.14
N SER A 108 -41.53 -0.69 2.42
CA SER A 108 -42.97 -0.59 2.17
C SER A 108 -43.80 -0.70 3.45
N ILE A 109 -43.45 -1.62 4.36
CA ILE A 109 -44.10 -1.79 5.66
C ILE A 109 -43.90 -0.56 6.55
N ARG A 110 -42.69 0.04 6.54
CA ARG A 110 -42.40 1.26 7.30
C ARG A 110 -43.22 2.46 6.83
N LYS A 111 -43.49 2.58 5.53
CA LYS A 111 -44.38 3.63 4.99
C LYS A 111 -45.81 3.48 5.53
N LYS A 112 -46.31 2.24 5.58
CA LYS A 112 -47.64 1.94 6.13
C LYS A 112 -47.74 2.29 7.62
N ASN A 113 -46.69 2.02 8.40
CA ASN A 113 -46.66 2.30 9.84
C ASN A 113 -46.39 3.76 10.19
N LYS A 114 -45.68 4.54 9.34
CA LYS A 114 -45.53 5.99 9.49
C LYS A 114 -46.87 6.75 9.39
N GLY A 115 -47.88 6.16 8.78
CA GLY A 115 -49.25 6.69 8.79
C GLY A 115 -49.99 6.52 10.14
N ALA A 116 -49.46 5.72 11.08
CA ALA A 116 -50.15 5.35 12.33
C ALA A 116 -49.42 5.77 13.62
N ALA A 117 -48.16 6.19 13.56
CA ALA A 117 -47.38 6.59 14.74
C ALA A 117 -47.06 8.09 14.71
N GLY A 118 -47.79 8.86 15.51
CA GLY A 118 -47.50 10.26 15.81
C GLY A 118 -46.10 10.46 16.41
N ASN A 119 -45.55 11.65 16.14
CA ASN A 119 -44.25 12.16 16.58
C ASN A 119 -43.75 11.59 17.91
N ASN A 120 -42.85 10.60 17.85
CA ASN A 120 -41.81 10.43 18.86
C ASN A 120 -40.56 9.83 18.19
N GLY A 121 -39.52 10.66 18.13
CA GLY A 121 -38.31 10.51 17.32
C GLY A 121 -37.45 9.31 17.72
N THR A 122 -37.80 8.13 17.23
CA THR A 122 -36.81 7.08 17.00
C THR A 122 -35.96 7.49 15.80
N LYS A 123 -34.64 7.61 15.98
CA LYS A 123 -33.70 7.92 14.89
C LYS A 123 -33.76 6.81 13.84
N VAL A 124 -34.61 7.03 12.83
CA VAL A 124 -34.89 6.10 11.73
C VAL A 124 -33.64 5.97 10.87
N ALA A 125 -33.19 4.73 10.62
CA ALA A 125 -32.25 4.46 9.54
C ALA A 125 -32.93 4.85 8.21
N ASN A 126 -32.48 5.95 7.60
CA ASN A 126 -33.02 6.45 6.34
C ASN A 126 -32.84 5.40 5.25
N SER A 127 -33.94 4.78 4.79
CA SER A 127 -33.93 4.10 3.50
C SER A 127 -33.84 5.18 2.42
N CYS A 128 -32.81 5.14 1.56
CA CYS A 128 -32.65 6.14 0.51
C CYS A 128 -33.83 6.11 -0.47
N TYR A 129 -34.42 4.93 -0.66
CA TYR A 129 -35.51 4.69 -1.61
C TYR A 129 -36.61 3.84 -0.95
N GLN A 130 -37.85 4.04 -1.39
CA GLN A 130 -39.02 3.35 -0.84
C GLN A 130 -39.50 2.20 -1.73
N SER A 131 -39.23 2.25 -3.03
CA SER A 131 -39.53 1.19 -3.98
C SER A 131 -38.42 1.02 -5.03
N GLU A 132 -38.53 -0.04 -5.84
CA GLU A 132 -37.63 -0.29 -6.97
C GLU A 132 -37.75 0.83 -8.02
N GLU A 133 -38.96 1.34 -8.29
CA GLU A 133 -39.18 2.45 -9.22
C GLU A 133 -38.57 3.77 -8.72
N ASP A 134 -38.64 4.03 -7.41
CA ASP A 134 -37.99 5.19 -6.79
C ASP A 134 -36.47 5.10 -6.94
N LEU A 135 -35.89 3.92 -6.74
CA LEU A 135 -34.46 3.68 -6.95
C LEU A 135 -34.08 3.94 -8.41
N LEU A 136 -34.82 3.40 -9.38
CA LEU A 136 -34.51 3.53 -10.81
C LEU A 136 -34.71 4.94 -11.35
N SER A 137 -35.69 5.70 -10.82
CA SER A 137 -35.99 7.05 -11.29
C SER A 137 -35.09 8.14 -10.71
N GLN A 138 -34.57 7.97 -9.49
CA GLN A 138 -33.77 8.99 -8.80
C GLN A 138 -32.26 8.76 -8.83
N SER A 139 -31.78 7.56 -9.17
CA SER A 139 -30.36 7.20 -9.10
C SER A 139 -29.52 7.58 -10.32
N ALA A 140 -30.06 8.35 -11.28
CA ALA A 140 -29.47 8.47 -12.60
C ALA A 140 -28.28 9.44 -12.69
N ILE A 141 -27.06 8.89 -12.53
CA ILE A 141 -25.87 9.21 -13.36
C ILE A 141 -25.12 7.90 -13.71
N ASP A 142 -25.05 6.93 -12.80
CA ASP A 142 -24.48 5.60 -13.05
C ASP A 142 -25.22 4.52 -12.23
N LEU A 143 -25.92 3.61 -12.92
CA LEU A 143 -26.74 2.57 -12.27
C LEU A 143 -25.88 1.52 -11.54
N SER A 144 -24.58 1.39 -11.85
CA SER A 144 -23.71 0.41 -11.18
C SER A 144 -23.41 0.75 -9.72
N ASP A 145 -23.63 2.01 -9.32
CA ASP A 145 -23.39 2.49 -7.95
C ASP A 145 -24.67 2.50 -7.10
N THR A 146 -25.80 2.07 -7.67
CA THR A 146 -27.11 2.10 -7.00
C THR A 146 -27.19 1.21 -5.76
N TRP A 147 -26.47 0.08 -5.74
CA TRP A 147 -26.45 -0.84 -4.60
C TRP A 147 -25.92 -0.17 -3.33
N LEU A 148 -25.04 0.84 -3.44
CA LEU A 148 -24.56 1.61 -2.30
C LEU A 148 -25.70 2.33 -1.60
N SER A 149 -26.72 2.75 -2.34
CA SER A 149 -27.89 3.41 -1.78
C SER A 149 -28.84 2.47 -1.02
N LEU A 150 -28.66 1.16 -1.13
CA LEU A 150 -29.43 0.18 -0.34
C LEU A 150 -28.98 0.11 1.13
N GLY A 151 -28.09 1.02 1.57
CA GLY A 151 -27.67 1.13 2.97
C GLY A 151 -26.99 -0.13 3.49
N VAL A 152 -26.27 -0.82 2.61
CA VAL A 152 -25.68 -2.13 2.88
C VAL A 152 -24.63 -2.02 3.98
N THR A 153 -24.90 -2.63 5.13
CA THR A 153 -23.94 -2.72 6.25
C THR A 153 -23.08 -3.97 6.13
N LYS A 154 -21.96 -3.99 6.85
CA LYS A 154 -21.12 -5.21 6.97
C LYS A 154 -21.90 -6.42 7.48
N ASP A 155 -22.81 -6.24 8.44
CA ASP A 155 -23.61 -7.34 8.97
C ASP A 155 -24.54 -7.88 7.89
N ASN A 156 -25.13 -6.99 7.09
CA ASN A 156 -25.94 -7.38 5.94
C ASN A 156 -25.10 -8.09 4.87
N LEU A 157 -23.88 -7.63 4.57
CA LEU A 157 -22.96 -8.34 3.66
C LEU A 157 -22.53 -9.69 4.22
N SER A 158 -22.33 -9.78 5.53
CA SER A 158 -21.97 -11.03 6.18
C SER A 158 -23.12 -12.04 6.12
N LEU A 159 -24.38 -11.59 5.98
CA LEU A 159 -25.58 -12.42 5.91
C LEU A 159 -26.01 -12.72 4.47
N TYR A 160 -26.18 -11.69 3.65
CA TYR A 160 -26.71 -11.72 2.29
C TYR A 160 -25.64 -11.61 1.19
N GLY A 161 -24.36 -11.52 1.55
CA GLY A 161 -23.27 -11.68 0.59
C GLY A 161 -23.12 -13.13 0.11
N HIS A 162 -22.50 -13.29 -1.05
CA HIS A 162 -22.13 -14.61 -1.60
C HIS A 162 -21.16 -15.31 -0.65
N LYS A 163 -21.47 -16.55 -0.22
CA LYS A 163 -20.66 -17.29 0.76
C LYS A 163 -19.60 -18.13 0.06
N ALA A 164 -18.49 -18.39 0.76
CA ALA A 164 -17.39 -19.18 0.23
C ALA A 164 -17.84 -20.58 -0.23
N LYS A 165 -18.71 -21.22 0.54
CA LYS A 165 -19.25 -22.56 0.24
C LYS A 165 -20.12 -22.61 -1.02
N ASP A 166 -20.79 -21.51 -1.34
CA ASP A 166 -21.70 -21.43 -2.48
C ASP A 166 -20.91 -20.98 -3.73
N LEU A 167 -19.93 -20.10 -3.53
CA LEU A 167 -19.06 -19.55 -4.58
C LEU A 167 -17.97 -20.52 -5.04
N ILE A 168 -17.34 -21.27 -4.12
CA ILE A 168 -16.21 -22.18 -4.41
C ILE A 168 -16.71 -23.62 -4.35
N ILE A 169 -17.06 -24.17 -5.51
CA ILE A 169 -17.59 -25.53 -5.64
C ILE A 169 -16.49 -26.59 -5.54
N GLN A 170 -15.33 -26.31 -6.15
CA GLN A 170 -14.19 -27.23 -6.14
C GLN A 170 -12.92 -26.44 -5.86
N CYS A 171 -12.06 -27.00 -5.02
CA CYS A 171 -10.71 -26.50 -4.75
C CYS A 171 -9.73 -27.66 -4.79
N THR A 172 -8.68 -27.51 -5.58
CA THR A 172 -7.55 -28.43 -5.58
C THR A 172 -6.24 -27.65 -5.48
N TYR A 173 -5.29 -28.16 -4.70
CA TYR A 173 -3.93 -27.64 -4.62
C TYR A 173 -2.95 -28.76 -4.96
N ASN A 174 -2.10 -28.53 -5.97
CA ASN A 174 -1.20 -29.55 -6.52
C ASN A 174 -1.93 -30.86 -6.86
N SER A 175 -3.10 -30.75 -7.48
CA SER A 175 -3.98 -31.88 -7.86
C SER A 175 -4.53 -32.71 -6.69
N LYS A 176 -4.43 -32.23 -5.45
CA LYS A 176 -5.07 -32.83 -4.27
C LYS A 176 -6.23 -31.97 -3.81
N ASP A 177 -7.27 -32.58 -3.26
CA ASP A 177 -8.42 -31.85 -2.75
C ASP A 177 -8.01 -30.96 -1.56
N CYS A 178 -8.48 -29.71 -1.55
CA CYS A 178 -8.15 -28.75 -0.51
C CYS A 178 -8.67 -29.11 0.88
N TRP A 179 -9.72 -29.93 0.95
CA TRP A 179 -10.41 -30.34 2.17
C TRP A 179 -10.13 -31.79 2.58
N GLU A 180 -9.26 -32.49 1.86
CA GLU A 180 -8.85 -33.86 2.22
C GLU A 180 -7.96 -33.89 3.46
N ASN A 181 -8.31 -34.78 4.39
CA ASN A 181 -7.55 -35.02 5.62
C ASN A 181 -6.22 -35.75 5.33
N GLY A 182 -5.18 -35.45 6.10
CA GLY A 182 -3.87 -36.14 5.97
C GLY A 182 -2.95 -35.54 4.91
N THR A 183 -3.33 -34.43 4.28
CA THR A 183 -2.44 -33.66 3.40
C THR A 183 -1.38 -32.88 4.20
N SER A 184 -0.23 -32.63 3.57
CA SER A 184 0.85 -31.81 4.16
C SER A 184 0.52 -30.32 4.23
N PHE A 185 -0.61 -29.92 3.65
CA PHE A 185 -1.07 -28.55 3.53
C PHE A 185 -2.48 -28.40 4.10
N ARG A 186 -2.87 -27.16 4.38
CA ARG A 186 -4.20 -26.80 4.80
C ARG A 186 -4.58 -25.51 4.10
N VAL A 187 -5.82 -25.44 3.63
CA VAL A 187 -6.36 -24.24 3.00
C VAL A 187 -7.21 -23.49 4.02
N ASP A 188 -6.80 -22.26 4.32
CA ASP A 188 -7.53 -21.32 5.16
C ASP A 188 -8.37 -20.40 4.29
N ILE A 189 -9.64 -20.22 4.65
CA ILE A 189 -10.52 -19.22 4.04
C ILE A 189 -10.90 -18.19 5.11
N SER A 190 -10.59 -16.93 4.86
CA SER A 190 -11.00 -15.80 5.70
C SER A 190 -11.91 -14.84 4.92
N ASN A 191 -12.91 -14.29 5.59
CA ASN A 191 -13.87 -13.39 4.97
C ASN A 191 -13.41 -11.94 5.14
N VAL A 192 -13.53 -11.18 4.06
CA VAL A 192 -13.30 -9.74 4.03
C VAL A 192 -14.53 -9.09 3.44
N THR A 193 -15.11 -8.14 4.16
CA THR A 193 -16.28 -7.39 3.73
C THR A 193 -15.83 -6.02 3.29
N SER A 194 -16.17 -5.62 2.07
CA SER A 194 -16.06 -4.25 1.60
C SER A 194 -17.46 -3.84 1.18
N PRO A 195 -17.92 -2.61 1.49
CA PRO A 195 -19.12 -2.10 0.85
C PRO A 195 -18.97 -2.27 -0.66
N ILE A 196 -17.89 -1.75 -1.25
CA ILE A 196 -17.69 -1.64 -2.70
C ILE A 196 -17.67 -3.00 -3.43
N PHE A 197 -17.15 -4.04 -2.77
CA PHE A 197 -16.93 -5.35 -3.40
C PHE A 197 -17.74 -6.49 -2.78
N GLY A 198 -18.57 -6.19 -1.78
CA GLY A 198 -19.37 -7.17 -1.07
C GLY A 198 -18.57 -8.09 -0.14
N LEU A 199 -19.05 -9.32 -0.03
CA LEU A 199 -18.41 -10.38 0.77
C LEU A 199 -17.37 -11.11 -0.08
N CYS A 200 -16.10 -10.91 0.25
CA CYS A 200 -14.95 -11.52 -0.39
C CYS A 200 -14.32 -12.62 0.48
N HIS A 201 -13.65 -13.57 -0.16
CA HIS A 201 -13.02 -14.71 0.48
C HIS A 201 -11.54 -14.77 0.13
N THR A 202 -10.69 -14.70 1.15
CA THR A 202 -9.24 -14.82 1.02
C THR A 202 -8.81 -16.24 1.33
N ILE A 203 -8.21 -16.88 0.34
CA ILE A 203 -7.69 -18.24 0.39
C ILE A 203 -6.19 -18.16 0.66
N ALA A 204 -5.73 -18.82 1.72
CA ALA A 204 -4.32 -18.93 2.06
C ALA A 204 -3.94 -20.41 2.20
N VAL A 205 -2.87 -20.82 1.53
CA VAL A 205 -2.36 -22.20 1.60
C VAL A 205 -1.20 -22.24 2.58
N LYS A 206 -1.36 -23.03 3.65
CA LYS A 206 -0.38 -23.15 4.74
C LYS A 206 0.06 -24.59 4.94
N ASN A 207 1.23 -24.78 5.52
CA ASN A 207 1.71 -26.08 5.94
C ASN A 207 0.93 -26.53 7.19
N ASN A 208 0.44 -27.77 7.17
CA ASN A 208 -0.41 -28.30 8.25
C ASN A 208 0.34 -28.41 9.59
N LYS A 209 1.65 -28.67 9.58
CA LYS A 209 2.47 -28.83 10.80
C LYS A 209 2.95 -27.50 11.37
N THR A 210 3.43 -26.60 10.52
CA THR A 210 4.06 -25.34 10.98
C THR A 210 3.11 -24.14 10.97
N ASN A 211 1.94 -24.27 10.36
CA ASN A 211 0.98 -23.18 10.13
C ASN A 211 1.59 -21.97 9.38
N GLN A 212 2.67 -22.18 8.64
CA GLN A 212 3.35 -21.16 7.84
C GLN A 212 2.92 -21.25 6.36
N PRO A 213 3.07 -20.16 5.57
CA PRO A 213 2.85 -20.19 4.13
C PRO A 213 3.61 -21.33 3.45
N ILE A 214 2.97 -22.05 2.52
CA ILE A 214 3.68 -23.06 1.73
C ILE A 214 4.65 -22.39 0.78
N THR A 215 5.82 -23.01 0.60
CA THR A 215 6.78 -22.59 -0.42
C THR A 215 6.72 -23.51 -1.63
N ILE A 216 6.81 -22.90 -2.81
CA ILE A 216 6.86 -23.57 -4.12
C ILE A 216 8.27 -23.45 -4.70
N LYS A 217 8.76 -24.55 -5.29
CA LYS A 217 10.09 -24.63 -5.92
C LYS A 217 10.02 -24.50 -7.44
N LYS A 218 8.93 -24.97 -8.05
CA LYS A 218 8.67 -24.88 -9.49
C LYS A 218 7.21 -24.51 -9.71
N GLY A 219 6.94 -23.81 -10.81
CA GLY A 219 5.60 -23.56 -11.30
C GLY A 219 5.20 -24.59 -12.36
N GLY A 220 3.90 -24.67 -12.62
CA GLY A 220 3.33 -25.52 -13.66
C GLY A 220 1.80 -25.44 -13.61
N THR A 221 1.13 -25.85 -14.69
CA THR A 221 -0.34 -25.82 -14.76
C THR A 221 -1.01 -26.76 -13.75
N THR A 222 -0.32 -27.82 -13.35
CA THR A 222 -0.75 -28.77 -12.30
C THR A 222 -0.17 -28.44 -10.91
N GLN A 223 0.76 -27.49 -10.84
CA GLN A 223 1.46 -27.07 -9.61
C GLN A 223 0.97 -25.69 -9.18
N GLY A 224 -0.15 -25.68 -8.48
CA GLY A 224 -0.83 -24.48 -8.04
C GLY A 224 -2.20 -24.80 -7.48
N ILE A 225 -3.00 -23.75 -7.28
CA ILE A 225 -4.40 -23.89 -6.88
C ILE A 225 -5.31 -23.79 -8.11
N ARG A 226 -6.30 -24.68 -8.18
CA ARG A 226 -7.33 -24.67 -9.21
C ARG A 226 -8.69 -24.65 -8.52
N LEU A 227 -9.51 -23.71 -8.94
CA LEU A 227 -10.83 -23.45 -8.37
C LEU A 227 -11.90 -23.57 -9.45
N THR A 228 -13.02 -24.21 -9.10
CA THR A 228 -14.25 -24.16 -9.90
C THR A 228 -15.25 -23.31 -9.13
N LEU A 229 -15.68 -22.22 -9.75
CA LEU A 229 -16.49 -21.19 -9.08
C LEU A 229 -17.92 -21.19 -9.63
N ASN A 230 -18.89 -21.05 -8.74
CA ASN A 230 -20.28 -20.79 -9.08
C ASN A 230 -20.64 -19.35 -8.69
N ILE A 231 -20.80 -18.48 -9.68
CA ILE A 231 -21.13 -17.08 -9.42
C ILE A 231 -22.55 -16.88 -8.87
N GLU A 232 -23.39 -17.91 -8.83
CA GLU A 232 -24.80 -17.80 -8.43
C GLU A 232 -25.55 -16.79 -9.31
N ARG A 233 -25.52 -16.98 -10.63
CA ARG A 233 -26.12 -16.02 -11.60
C ARG A 233 -27.60 -15.70 -11.32
N ALA A 234 -28.36 -16.63 -10.74
CA ALA A 234 -29.76 -16.39 -10.38
C ALA A 234 -29.94 -15.31 -9.30
N GLU A 235 -28.91 -15.06 -8.48
CA GLU A 235 -28.88 -14.05 -7.42
C GLU A 235 -28.44 -12.67 -7.94
N TYR A 236 -28.08 -12.55 -9.22
CA TYR A 236 -27.76 -11.27 -9.81
C TYR A 236 -29.03 -10.49 -10.08
N TRP A 237 -28.94 -9.19 -9.89
CA TRP A 237 -29.99 -8.27 -10.28
C TRP A 237 -29.59 -7.55 -11.55
N ASP A 238 -30.09 -8.02 -12.68
CA ASP A 238 -29.69 -7.59 -14.03
C ASP A 238 -29.81 -6.08 -14.28
N LEU A 239 -30.67 -5.38 -13.54
CA LEU A 239 -30.86 -3.93 -13.64
C LEU A 239 -29.71 -3.11 -13.02
N ILE A 240 -28.98 -3.69 -12.05
CA ILE A 240 -27.95 -2.99 -11.25
C ILE A 240 -26.57 -3.63 -11.45
N SER A 241 -26.53 -4.92 -11.76
CA SER A 241 -25.30 -5.68 -11.93
C SER A 241 -24.71 -5.38 -13.30
N SER A 242 -23.69 -4.51 -13.34
CA SER A 242 -23.02 -4.13 -14.60
C SER A 242 -22.12 -5.23 -15.18
N GLU A 243 -21.65 -6.16 -14.34
CA GLU A 243 -20.69 -7.19 -14.73
C GLU A 243 -21.03 -8.54 -14.09
N TYR A 244 -20.80 -9.65 -14.80
CA TYR A 244 -20.95 -11.02 -14.29
C TYR A 244 -19.60 -11.72 -14.22
N GLY A 245 -19.29 -12.31 -13.06
CA GLY A 245 -18.03 -13.00 -12.85
C GLY A 245 -17.49 -12.87 -11.44
N VAL A 246 -16.18 -13.06 -11.31
CA VAL A 246 -15.46 -12.87 -10.06
C VAL A 246 -14.25 -11.96 -10.26
N ARG A 247 -13.92 -11.20 -9.22
CA ARG A 247 -12.66 -10.46 -9.12
C ARG A 247 -11.67 -11.29 -8.29
N LEU A 248 -10.51 -11.58 -8.86
CA LEU A 248 -9.41 -12.32 -8.24
C LEU A 248 -8.23 -11.39 -7.97
N LEU A 249 -7.83 -11.23 -6.71
CA LEU A 249 -6.65 -10.48 -6.30
C LEU A 249 -5.59 -11.44 -5.76
N VAL A 250 -4.37 -11.35 -6.30
CA VAL A 250 -3.19 -12.07 -5.81
C VAL A 250 -2.39 -11.12 -4.92
N HIS A 251 -2.14 -11.49 -3.67
CA HIS A 251 -1.40 -10.63 -2.73
C HIS A 251 -0.56 -11.46 -1.73
N PRO A 252 0.46 -10.88 -1.06
CA PRO A 252 1.28 -11.61 -0.10
C PRO A 252 0.47 -12.09 1.12
N GLN A 253 0.80 -13.27 1.67
CA GLN A 253 0.10 -13.79 2.85
C GLN A 253 0.28 -12.88 4.08
N GLY A 254 -0.82 -12.64 4.79
CA GLY A 254 -0.87 -11.77 5.98
C GLY A 254 -0.97 -10.27 5.69
N THR A 255 -1.19 -9.89 4.42
CA THR A 255 -1.51 -8.51 4.03
C THR A 255 -3.02 -8.33 3.86
N PHE A 256 -3.51 -7.11 4.01
CA PHE A 256 -4.91 -6.78 3.72
C PHE A 256 -5.16 -6.76 2.20
N PRO A 257 -6.25 -7.38 1.70
CA PRO A 257 -6.52 -7.42 0.27
C PRO A 257 -7.15 -6.11 -0.22
N THR A 258 -6.32 -5.23 -0.78
CA THR A 258 -6.75 -3.93 -1.34
C THR A 258 -7.31 -4.06 -2.75
N LEU A 259 -8.60 -4.38 -2.85
CA LEU A 259 -9.30 -4.67 -4.11
C LEU A 259 -9.52 -3.45 -5.03
N GLN A 260 -9.40 -2.22 -4.51
CA GLN A 260 -9.61 -0.99 -5.30
C GLN A 260 -8.50 -0.73 -6.32
N ARG A 261 -7.28 -1.22 -6.06
CA ARG A 261 -6.08 -0.89 -6.86
C ARG A 261 -5.71 -1.98 -7.87
N GLY A 262 -6.50 -3.06 -7.96
CA GLY A 262 -6.23 -4.11 -8.93
C GLY A 262 -7.09 -5.36 -8.73
N GLY A 263 -6.74 -6.38 -9.50
CA GLY A 263 -7.45 -7.64 -9.56
C GLY A 263 -7.74 -8.04 -10.99
N ILE A 264 -7.84 -9.33 -11.21
CA ILE A 264 -8.15 -9.95 -12.49
C ILE A 264 -9.64 -10.27 -12.48
N ILE A 265 -10.36 -9.78 -13.47
CA ILE A 265 -11.77 -10.13 -13.64
C ILE A 265 -11.86 -11.42 -14.46
N ALA A 266 -12.45 -12.45 -13.87
CA ALA A 266 -12.70 -13.72 -14.54
C ALA A 266 -14.19 -13.85 -14.83
N SER A 267 -14.55 -13.82 -16.12
CA SER A 267 -15.94 -14.03 -16.55
C SER A 267 -16.31 -15.51 -16.52
N PRO A 268 -17.58 -15.85 -16.28
CA PRO A 268 -18.06 -17.23 -16.28
C PRO A 268 -17.96 -17.87 -17.68
N GLY A 269 -18.05 -19.21 -17.73
CA GLY A 269 -18.12 -19.98 -18.97
C GLY A 269 -16.77 -20.27 -19.65
N ARG A 270 -15.64 -19.89 -19.04
CA ARG A 270 -14.29 -20.16 -19.54
C ARG A 270 -13.31 -20.45 -18.41
N SER A 271 -12.25 -21.18 -18.74
CA SER A 271 -11.10 -21.37 -17.83
C SER A 271 -10.14 -20.20 -17.95
N VAL A 272 -9.71 -19.64 -16.81
CA VAL A 272 -8.75 -18.53 -16.75
C VAL A 272 -7.47 -19.02 -16.08
N HIS A 273 -6.34 -18.92 -16.79
CA HIS A 273 -5.03 -19.35 -16.30
C HIS A 273 -4.20 -18.12 -15.92
N VAL A 274 -3.84 -18.00 -14.64
CA VAL A 274 -3.10 -16.84 -14.12
C VAL A 274 -1.68 -17.26 -13.75
N GLY A 275 -0.71 -16.80 -14.54
CA GLY A 275 0.72 -16.92 -14.21
C GLY A 275 1.17 -15.81 -13.27
N VAL A 276 1.84 -16.15 -12.17
CA VAL A 276 2.29 -15.18 -11.17
C VAL A 276 3.82 -15.15 -11.11
N LYS A 277 4.41 -13.97 -11.33
CA LYS A 277 5.85 -13.71 -11.12
C LYS A 277 6.04 -12.84 -9.89
N ARG A 278 6.76 -13.32 -8.89
CA ARG A 278 7.05 -12.53 -7.68
C ARG A 278 8.13 -11.49 -7.97
N LYS A 279 7.81 -10.21 -7.72
CA LYS A 279 8.77 -9.11 -7.72
C LYS A 279 8.97 -8.64 -6.27
N PHE A 280 10.22 -8.52 -5.85
CA PHE A 280 10.59 -7.97 -4.55
C PHE A 280 11.42 -6.71 -4.75
N THR A 281 11.01 -5.62 -4.09
CA THR A 281 11.73 -4.35 -4.12
C THR A 281 12.13 -4.02 -2.68
N ARG A 282 13.43 -3.79 -2.46
CA ARG A 282 13.94 -3.30 -1.19
C ARG A 282 14.45 -1.88 -1.37
N LEU A 283 13.90 -0.96 -0.60
CA LEU A 283 14.39 0.42 -0.53
C LEU A 283 15.38 0.55 0.62
N LEU A 284 16.24 1.57 0.56
CA LEU A 284 17.13 1.91 1.68
C LEU A 284 16.31 2.50 2.84
N PRO A 285 16.57 2.11 4.10
CA PRO A 285 15.90 2.67 5.27
C PRO A 285 16.49 4.02 5.71
N GLY A 286 15.79 4.75 6.58
CA GLY A 286 16.33 5.87 7.37
C GLY A 286 16.48 7.21 6.63
N SER A 287 17.47 8.04 7.02
CA SER A 287 17.73 9.34 6.37
C SER A 287 18.20 9.20 4.91
N GLU A 288 18.76 8.03 4.56
CA GLU A 288 19.15 7.69 3.19
C GLU A 288 17.99 7.19 2.33
N GLY A 289 16.81 6.92 2.90
CA GLY A 289 15.61 6.54 2.13
C GLY A 289 14.30 6.58 2.91
N ALA A 290 13.25 7.14 2.31
CA ALA A 290 11.94 7.32 2.94
C ALA A 290 11.08 6.03 2.92
N CYS A 291 11.56 4.94 3.52
CA CYS A 291 10.84 3.66 3.61
C CYS A 291 10.56 3.27 5.07
N THR A 292 9.31 2.92 5.36
CA THR A 292 8.86 2.35 6.65
C THR A 292 8.49 0.88 6.46
N GLU A 293 8.95 0.00 7.34
CA GLU A 293 8.68 -1.45 7.24
C GLU A 293 7.38 -1.86 7.94
N ASN A 294 6.95 -1.12 8.97
CA ASN A 294 5.78 -1.45 9.78
C ASN A 294 4.81 -0.26 9.86
N PHE A 295 3.54 -0.55 10.16
CA PHE A 295 2.55 0.50 10.44
C PHE A 295 2.92 1.34 11.66
N GLN A 296 3.50 0.73 12.68
CA GLN A 296 3.83 1.39 13.96
C GLN A 296 4.78 2.57 13.79
N ASP A 297 5.75 2.44 12.89
CA ASP A 297 6.78 3.45 12.60
C ASP A 297 6.32 4.47 11.54
N SER A 298 5.11 4.32 11.02
CA SER A 298 4.58 5.19 9.97
C SER A 298 3.77 6.35 10.56
N GLN A 299 3.87 7.51 9.91
CA GLN A 299 3.21 8.76 10.32
C GLN A 299 1.67 8.64 10.42
N ILE A 300 1.06 7.66 9.75
CA ILE A 300 -0.39 7.44 9.84
C ILE A 300 -0.80 6.99 11.24
N THR A 301 0.07 6.29 11.97
CA THR A 301 -0.22 5.81 13.34
C THR A 301 -0.34 6.96 14.33
N GLU A 302 0.48 7.99 14.20
CA GLU A 302 0.37 9.21 15.02
C GLU A 302 -0.95 9.95 14.74
N ARG A 303 -1.32 10.05 13.45
CA ARG A 303 -2.59 10.66 13.04
C ARG A 303 -3.80 9.90 13.57
N LEU A 304 -3.78 8.56 13.50
CA LEU A 304 -4.83 7.72 14.06
C LEU A 304 -4.99 7.96 15.57
N LYS A 305 -3.88 8.01 16.32
CA LYS A 305 -3.90 8.33 17.76
C LYS A 305 -4.48 9.72 18.04
N SER A 306 -4.11 10.74 17.27
CA SER A 306 -4.66 12.11 17.45
C SER A 306 -6.18 12.18 17.23
N MET A 307 -6.72 11.28 16.41
CA MET A 307 -8.15 11.19 16.09
C MET A 307 -8.88 10.17 16.97
N ASN A 308 -8.21 9.59 17.97
CA ASN A 308 -8.73 8.53 18.84
C ASN A 308 -9.25 7.29 18.07
N LEU A 309 -8.70 7.05 16.86
CA LEU A 309 -9.00 5.89 16.01
C LEU A 309 -8.03 4.76 16.34
N ASP A 310 -8.56 3.62 16.78
CA ASP A 310 -7.78 2.42 17.12
C ASP A 310 -8.05 1.32 16.09
N PHE A 311 -7.28 1.34 15.01
CA PHE A 311 -7.34 0.34 13.95
C PHE A 311 -6.38 -0.80 14.28
N ASP A 312 -6.82 -2.06 14.17
CA ASP A 312 -5.95 -3.23 14.39
C ASP A 312 -4.99 -3.44 13.20
N LEU A 313 -3.96 -2.59 13.14
CA LEU A 313 -2.91 -2.64 12.13
C LEU A 313 -1.74 -3.53 12.57
N LYS A 314 -1.71 -3.98 13.83
CA LYS A 314 -0.60 -4.78 14.39
C LYS A 314 -0.62 -6.22 13.86
N SER A 315 -1.80 -6.75 13.56
CA SER A 315 -1.98 -8.11 13.05
C SER A 315 -1.70 -8.26 11.55
N LEU A 316 -1.50 -7.15 10.83
CA LEU A 316 -1.35 -7.10 9.38
C LEU A 316 0.05 -6.64 8.98
N LYS A 317 0.57 -7.24 7.91
CA LYS A 317 1.81 -6.77 7.28
C LYS A 317 1.59 -5.43 6.59
N TYR A 318 2.57 -4.53 6.72
CA TYR A 318 2.54 -3.22 6.07
C TYR A 318 2.56 -3.35 4.55
N THR A 319 1.66 -2.62 3.90
CA THR A 319 1.68 -2.41 2.46
C THR A 319 1.32 -0.96 2.16
N TYR A 320 1.93 -0.40 1.11
CA TYR A 320 1.60 0.95 0.64
C TYR A 320 0.11 1.09 0.32
N GLU A 321 -0.45 0.07 -0.31
CA GLU A 321 -1.86 -0.02 -0.68
C GLU A 321 -2.77 0.12 0.55
N HIS A 322 -2.55 -0.70 1.58
CA HIS A 322 -3.38 -0.65 2.78
C HIS A 322 -3.17 0.64 3.56
N CYS A 323 -1.94 1.17 3.61
CA CYS A 323 -1.67 2.49 4.20
C CYS A 323 -2.48 3.60 3.52
N ASN A 324 -2.59 3.57 2.19
CA ASN A 324 -3.41 4.53 1.46
C ASN A 324 -4.90 4.39 1.79
N THR A 325 -5.43 3.17 1.88
CA THR A 325 -6.82 2.91 2.30
C THR A 325 -7.08 3.43 3.71
N VAL A 326 -6.16 3.21 4.66
CA VAL A 326 -6.25 3.77 6.01
C VAL A 326 -6.25 5.30 5.95
N CYS A 327 -5.37 5.90 5.15
CA CYS A 327 -5.31 7.35 4.98
C CYS A 327 -6.63 7.94 4.45
N GLN A 328 -7.22 7.33 3.43
CA GLN A 328 -8.52 7.73 2.89
C GLN A 328 -9.62 7.66 3.94
N ASN A 329 -9.68 6.57 4.71
CA ASN A 329 -10.63 6.43 5.81
C ASN A 329 -10.43 7.49 6.90
N THR A 330 -9.19 7.83 7.27
CA THR A 330 -8.92 8.91 8.24
C THR A 330 -9.35 10.29 7.72
N LEU A 331 -9.17 10.55 6.43
CA LEU A 331 -9.62 11.79 5.80
C LEU A 331 -11.15 11.90 5.79
N LEU A 332 -11.82 10.80 5.44
CA LEU A 332 -13.27 10.72 5.44
C LEU A 332 -13.83 10.92 6.87
N PHE A 333 -13.22 10.27 7.85
CA PHE A 333 -13.60 10.42 9.26
C PHE A 333 -13.46 11.87 9.73
N SER A 334 -12.37 12.54 9.38
CA SER A 334 -12.15 13.95 9.74
C SER A 334 -13.18 14.91 9.14
N LYS A 335 -13.79 14.57 7.99
CA LYS A 335 -14.78 15.42 7.31
C LYS A 335 -16.22 15.09 7.69
N CYS A 336 -16.53 13.81 7.87
CA CYS A 336 -17.90 13.30 7.97
C CYS A 336 -18.20 12.57 9.29
N GLY A 337 -17.19 12.29 10.13
CA GLY A 337 -17.35 11.53 11.37
C GLY A 337 -17.79 10.07 11.14
N CYS A 338 -17.53 9.53 9.95
CA CYS A 338 -17.91 8.18 9.54
C CYS A 338 -16.80 7.53 8.72
N LEU A 339 -16.85 6.20 8.60
CA LEU A 339 -15.89 5.40 7.84
C LEU A 339 -16.57 4.71 6.66
N ASP A 340 -15.81 4.50 5.59
CA ASP A 340 -16.23 3.73 4.43
C ASP A 340 -15.91 2.25 4.65
N GLU A 341 -14.69 1.95 5.08
CA GLU A 341 -14.27 0.59 5.41
C GLU A 341 -13.97 0.43 6.91
N GLN A 342 -14.37 -0.72 7.48
CA GLN A 342 -14.14 -1.02 8.89
C GLN A 342 -12.73 -1.54 9.13
N PRO A 343 -12.02 -1.05 10.18
CA PRO A 343 -10.83 -1.74 10.69
C PRO A 343 -11.22 -3.12 11.24
N THR A 344 -10.34 -4.10 11.07
CA THR A 344 -10.63 -5.51 11.34
C THR A 344 -10.91 -5.86 12.82
N ARG A 345 -11.72 -6.92 12.98
CA ARG A 345 -11.98 -7.82 14.14
C ARG A 345 -12.40 -7.31 15.52
N THR A 346 -12.04 -6.13 16.01
CA THR A 346 -12.24 -5.81 17.46
C THR A 346 -12.99 -4.52 17.79
N SER A 347 -13.28 -3.65 16.82
CA SER A 347 -14.00 -2.39 17.08
C SER A 347 -15.30 -2.23 16.30
N MET A 348 -15.99 -3.35 15.98
CA MET A 348 -17.24 -3.37 15.20
C MET A 348 -18.34 -2.45 15.76
N ALA A 349 -18.30 -2.10 17.04
CA ALA A 349 -19.29 -1.25 17.69
C ALA A 349 -18.87 0.22 17.89
N LYS A 350 -17.60 0.59 17.64
CA LYS A 350 -17.09 1.92 18.04
C LYS A 350 -17.41 3.02 17.03
N TRP A 351 -17.48 2.71 15.74
CA TRP A 351 -17.51 3.72 14.67
C TRP A 351 -18.67 3.54 13.69
N ARG A 352 -19.30 4.65 13.32
CA ARG A 352 -20.44 4.69 12.39
C ARG A 352 -19.96 4.59 10.93
N PHE A 353 -20.66 3.82 10.11
CA PHE A 353 -20.49 3.83 8.66
C PHE A 353 -21.11 5.07 8.02
N CYS A 354 -20.51 5.53 6.93
CA CYS A 354 -21.10 6.61 6.15
C CYS A 354 -22.44 6.16 5.55
N SER A 355 -23.45 7.01 5.70
CA SER A 355 -24.77 6.77 5.14
C SER A 355 -24.76 7.23 3.69
N PRO A 356 -25.05 6.34 2.73
CA PRO A 356 -25.17 6.69 1.32
C PRO A 356 -26.33 7.68 1.09
N CYS A 357 -27.31 7.74 2.01
CA CYS A 357 -28.47 8.61 1.91
C CYS A 357 -28.19 10.06 2.36
N ASN A 358 -27.07 10.30 3.05
CA ASN A 358 -26.66 11.66 3.38
C ASN A 358 -25.87 12.23 2.19
N LYS A 359 -26.44 13.21 1.48
CA LYS A 359 -25.82 13.84 0.29
C LYS A 359 -24.36 14.25 0.52
N THR A 360 -24.04 14.81 1.69
CA THR A 360 -22.68 15.26 2.02
C THR A 360 -21.70 14.10 2.26
N GLU A 361 -22.18 13.00 2.84
CA GLU A 361 -21.37 11.79 3.07
C GLU A 361 -21.16 11.06 1.73
N GLY A 362 -22.24 10.86 0.96
CA GLY A 362 -22.19 10.29 -0.38
C GLY A 362 -21.27 11.07 -1.32
N GLU A 363 -21.38 12.40 -1.39
CA GLU A 363 -20.50 13.21 -2.25
C GLU A 363 -19.02 13.08 -1.87
N ASN A 364 -18.70 13.04 -0.58
CA ASN A 364 -17.32 12.95 -0.12
C ASN A 364 -16.72 11.55 -0.34
N VAL A 365 -17.51 10.49 -0.13
CA VAL A 365 -17.12 9.11 -0.43
C VAL A 365 -16.84 8.97 -1.94
N PHE A 366 -17.80 9.32 -2.79
CA PHE A 366 -17.75 9.02 -4.22
C PHE A 366 -16.93 10.00 -5.06
N TYR A 367 -17.21 11.31 -4.96
CA TYR A 367 -16.68 12.30 -5.91
C TYR A 367 -15.32 12.86 -5.50
N LYS A 368 -15.09 13.02 -4.19
CA LYS A 368 -13.90 13.72 -3.70
C LYS A 368 -12.77 12.79 -3.29
N ILE A 369 -13.05 11.60 -2.76
CA ILE A 369 -12.01 10.70 -2.22
C ILE A 369 -11.69 9.53 -3.18
N HIS A 370 -12.69 8.90 -3.80
CA HIS A 370 -12.47 7.80 -4.75
C HIS A 370 -12.05 8.25 -6.17
N ARG A 371 -12.64 9.32 -6.72
CA ARG A 371 -12.36 9.78 -8.11
C ARG A 371 -11.16 10.74 -8.27
N ASN A 372 -10.76 11.47 -7.23
CA ASN A 372 -9.91 12.67 -7.34
C ASN A 372 -8.42 12.48 -6.99
N LEU A 373 -7.90 11.25 -7.11
CA LEU A 373 -6.50 10.93 -6.79
C LEU A 373 -5.46 11.61 -7.70
N SER A 374 -5.86 12.21 -8.83
CA SER A 374 -5.00 13.00 -9.72
C SER A 374 -4.83 14.46 -9.29
N ASN A 375 -5.64 14.99 -8.35
CA ASN A 375 -5.67 16.41 -7.97
C ASN A 375 -5.33 16.70 -6.49
N LEU A 376 -4.59 15.82 -5.81
CA LEU A 376 -4.06 16.06 -4.47
C LEU A 376 -3.02 17.22 -4.39
N LYS A 377 -2.77 17.96 -5.48
CA LYS A 377 -1.92 19.16 -5.52
C LYS A 377 -2.63 20.46 -5.09
N SER A 378 -3.96 20.48 -4.96
CA SER A 378 -4.71 21.74 -4.75
C SER A 378 -5.66 21.69 -3.54
N PHE A 379 -5.14 21.33 -2.36
CA PHE A 379 -5.79 21.68 -1.09
C PHE A 379 -4.98 22.77 -0.37
N PRO A 380 -5.63 23.68 0.38
CA PRO A 380 -5.01 24.92 0.84
C PRO A 380 -3.75 24.63 1.65
N THR A 381 -2.67 25.28 1.27
CA THR A 381 -1.35 25.26 1.91
C THR A 381 -1.34 25.82 3.34
N SER A 382 -2.49 26.20 3.91
CA SER A 382 -2.61 26.63 5.31
C SER A 382 -2.57 25.47 6.32
N LEU A 383 -2.58 24.21 5.87
CA LEU A 383 -2.29 23.02 6.68
C LEU A 383 -1.08 22.22 6.15
N ALA A 384 -0.34 22.78 5.18
CA ALA A 384 0.91 22.20 4.70
C ALA A 384 2.03 22.60 5.65
N PHE A 385 2.40 21.69 6.57
CA PHE A 385 3.64 21.86 7.32
C PHE A 385 4.84 21.81 6.36
N SER A 386 5.71 22.78 6.54
CA SER A 386 7.01 22.96 5.88
C SER A 386 7.81 21.65 5.90
N GLY A 387 7.95 21.01 4.73
CA GLY A 387 8.73 19.76 4.62
C GLY A 387 8.68 19.04 3.28
N MET A 388 7.67 19.27 2.42
CA MET A 388 7.49 18.51 1.17
C MET A 388 7.96 19.23 -0.12
N ASN A 389 8.89 20.20 -0.04
CA ASN A 389 9.38 20.94 -1.22
C ASN A 389 10.65 20.38 -1.88
N LYS A 390 11.03 19.11 -1.69
CA LYS A 390 12.27 18.55 -2.28
C LYS A 390 12.12 17.18 -2.99
N LEU A 391 10.98 16.91 -3.63
CA LEU A 391 10.79 15.64 -4.37
C LEU A 391 10.34 15.77 -5.84
N ASN A 392 10.41 16.96 -6.44
CA ASN A 392 10.17 17.12 -7.88
C ASN A 392 11.37 17.73 -8.59
N SER A 393 12.37 16.90 -8.88
CA SER A 393 13.32 17.13 -9.97
C SER A 393 14.13 15.86 -10.18
N TYR A 394 13.57 14.86 -10.83
CA TYR A 394 14.29 13.90 -11.68
C TYR A 394 13.29 13.26 -12.63
N ARG A 395 13.20 13.84 -13.82
CA ARG A 395 12.73 13.19 -15.04
C ARG A 395 13.77 13.43 -16.11
#